data_AF-A0A2I0JCN8-F1
#
_entry.id   AF-A0A2I0JCN8-F1
#
_cell.length_a   1.000
_cell.length_b   1.000
_cell.length_c   1.000
_cell.angle_alpha   90.00
_cell.angle_beta   90.00
_cell.angle_gamma   90.00
#
_symmetry.space_group_name_H-M   'P 1'
#
loop_
_entity.id
_entity.type
_entity.pdbx_description
1 polymer ?
#
loop_
_entity_poly.entity_id
_entity_poly.type
_entity_poly.pdbx_seq_one_letter_code
_entity_poly.pdbx_strand_id
1 'polypeptide(L)' 'MWIFGWKGQSGFSARSTAEAVTRGIDASGLTAVVTGASILRGAHVVMAVRNMEAGREVEKAI' A
#
# COMPACT_ATOMS: atom_id res chain seq x y z
N MET A 1 13.98 -5.02 16.56
CA MET A 1 14.38 -5.60 15.25
C MET A 1 13.56 -6.82 14.81
N TRP A 2 12.86 -7.53 15.71
CA TRP A 2 12.29 -8.86 15.41
C TRP A 2 11.04 -8.84 14.50
N ILE A 3 10.13 -7.88 14.67
CA ILE A 3 8.90 -7.76 13.85
C ILE A 3 9.15 -7.44 12.36
N PHE A 4 10.32 -6.92 12.01
CA PHE A 4 10.62 -6.49 10.65
C PHE A 4 11.21 -7.60 9.78
N GLY A 5 11.86 -8.59 10.40
CA GLY A 5 12.49 -9.72 9.70
C GLY A 5 11.66 -11.00 9.74
N TRP A 6 10.81 -11.18 10.75
CA TRP A 6 10.03 -12.41 10.90
C TRP A 6 8.75 -12.35 10.05
N LYS A 7 8.58 -13.34 9.19
CA LYS A 7 7.34 -13.54 8.43
C LYS A 7 6.32 -14.26 9.31
N GLY A 8 5.12 -13.71 9.41
CA GLY A 8 4.01 -14.34 10.14
C GLY A 8 3.39 -15.50 9.36
N GLN A 9 2.28 -16.07 9.87
CA GLN A 9 1.54 -17.15 9.20
C GLN A 9 1.07 -16.78 7.79
N SER A 10 0.90 -15.49 7.49
CA SER A 10 0.57 -14.99 6.16
C SER A 10 1.75 -15.07 5.16
N GLY A 11 2.97 -15.38 5.61
CA GLY A 11 4.17 -15.35 4.79
C GLY A 11 4.77 -13.95 4.55
N PHE A 12 4.16 -12.92 5.13
CA PHE A 12 4.58 -11.52 5.03
C PHE A 12 5.07 -10.97 6.38
N SER A 13 5.85 -9.89 6.34
CA SER A 13 6.32 -9.16 7.52
C SER A 13 5.94 -7.68 7.43
N ALA A 14 6.19 -6.91 8.48
CA ALA A 14 5.98 -5.46 8.48
C ALA A 14 6.84 -4.70 7.43
N ARG A 15 7.82 -5.36 6.79
CA ARG A 15 8.62 -4.81 5.68
C ARG A 15 8.14 -5.26 4.30
N SER A 16 7.14 -6.13 4.20
CA SER A 16 6.60 -6.53 2.91
C SER A 16 5.99 -5.34 2.20
N THR A 17 6.32 -5.18 0.92
CA THR A 17 5.79 -4.08 0.10
C THR A 17 4.34 -4.31 -0.25
N ALA A 18 3.60 -3.22 -0.49
CA ALA A 18 2.21 -3.30 -0.97
C ALA A 18 2.08 -4.18 -2.23
N GLU A 19 3.07 -4.13 -3.11
CA GLU A 19 3.13 -4.93 -4.34
C GLU A 19 3.36 -6.43 -4.09
N ALA A 20 4.14 -6.77 -3.06
CA ALA A 20 4.35 -8.17 -2.69
C ALA A 20 3.07 -8.79 -2.10
N VAL A 21 2.32 -8.03 -1.30
CA VAL A 21 1.12 -8.54 -0.61
C VAL A 21 -0.13 -8.54 -1.50
N THR A 22 -0.15 -7.78 -2.59
CA THR A 22 -1.32 -7.67 -3.48
C THR A 22 -1.13 -8.34 -4.84
N ARG A 23 -0.03 -9.07 -5.03
CA ARG A 23 0.26 -9.78 -6.28
C ARG A 23 -0.89 -10.73 -6.63
N GLY A 24 -1.44 -10.58 -7.83
CA GLY A 24 -2.55 -11.40 -8.34
C GLY A 24 -3.94 -10.89 -7.96
N ILE A 25 -4.05 -9.77 -7.25
CA ILE A 25 -5.31 -9.06 -7.02
C ILE A 25 -5.53 -8.05 -8.15
N ASP A 26 -6.65 -8.16 -8.85
CA ASP A 26 -7.12 -7.12 -9.77
C ASP A 26 -8.14 -6.23 -9.05
N ALA A 27 -7.80 -4.94 -8.94
CA ALA A 27 -8.66 -3.94 -8.31
C ALA A 27 -9.31 -2.97 -9.32
N SER A 28 -9.28 -3.32 -10.61
CA SER A 28 -9.88 -2.52 -11.68
C SER A 28 -11.37 -2.25 -11.41
N GLY A 29 -11.77 -0.98 -11.53
CA GLY A 29 -13.16 -0.56 -11.28
C GLY A 29 -13.53 -0.40 -9.80
N LEU A 30 -12.60 -0.62 -8.87
CA LEU A 30 -12.81 -0.36 -7.44
C LEU A 30 -12.31 1.01 -7.02
N THR A 31 -12.93 1.59 -5.99
CA THR A 31 -12.39 2.76 -5.28
C THR A 31 -11.87 2.33 -3.91
N ALA A 32 -10.60 2.61 -3.64
CA ALA A 32 -9.94 2.32 -2.38
C ALA A 32 -9.77 3.60 -1.55
N VAL A 33 -10.27 3.59 -0.31
CA VAL A 33 -9.98 4.64 0.67
C VAL A 33 -8.78 4.20 1.49
N VAL A 34 -7.68 4.95 1.42
CA VAL A 34 -6.40 4.58 2.02
C VAL A 34 -5.98 5.58 3.08
N THR A 35 -5.53 5.07 4.22
CA THR A 35 -4.86 5.86 5.25
C THR A 35 -3.38 5.46 5.30
N GLY A 36 -2.47 6.42 5.14
CA GLY A 36 -1.02 6.16 5.10
C GLY A 36 -0.46 5.88 3.71
N ALA A 37 0.78 5.40 3.64
CA ALA A 37 1.62 5.44 2.42
C ALA A 37 1.73 4.10 1.67
N SER A 38 0.63 3.36 1.54
CA SER A 38 0.62 2.04 0.85
C SER A 38 -0.54 1.96 -0.14
N ILE A 39 -0.24 1.61 -1.40
CA ILE A 39 -1.15 1.80 -2.53
C ILE A 39 -1.52 0.44 -3.15
N LEU A 40 -2.76 0.33 -3.62
CA LEU A 40 -3.27 -0.80 -4.40
C LEU A 40 -3.25 -0.44 -5.89
N ARG A 41 -2.62 -1.28 -6.72
CA ARG A 41 -2.58 -1.07 -8.18
C ARG A 41 -3.95 -1.35 -8.81
N GLY A 42 -4.33 -0.57 -9.82
CA GLY A 42 -5.56 -0.76 -10.60
C GLY A 42 -6.84 -0.18 -9.96
N ALA A 43 -6.79 0.25 -8.69
CA ALA A 43 -7.90 0.93 -8.03
C ALA A 43 -7.85 2.44 -8.26
N HIS A 44 -9.01 3.10 -8.21
CA HIS A 44 -9.10 4.53 -8.00
C HIS A 44 -8.86 4.81 -6.50
N VAL A 45 -7.84 5.60 -6.17
CA VAL A 45 -7.41 5.78 -4.77
C VAL A 45 -7.82 7.15 -4.24
N VAL A 46 -8.49 7.15 -3.09
CA VAL A 46 -8.73 8.34 -2.28
C VAL A 46 -7.90 8.21 -1.01
N MET A 47 -6.88 9.05 -0.85
CA MET A 47 -5.93 8.94 0.26
C MET A 47 -6.07 10.08 1.26
N ALA A 48 -6.22 9.73 2.54
CA ALA A 48 -6.13 10.69 3.64
C ALA A 48 -4.67 10.81 4.11
N VAL A 49 -4.06 11.98 3.93
CA VAL A 49 -2.68 12.28 4.35
C VAL A 49 -2.60 13.43 5.32
N ARG A 50 -1.71 13.32 6.31
CA ARG A 50 -1.35 14.42 7.23
C ARG A 50 -0.24 15.32 6.67
N ASN A 51 0.55 14.80 5.73
CA ASN A 51 1.61 15.52 5.03
C ASN A 51 1.31 15.52 3.54
N MET A 52 0.94 16.70 3.02
CA MET A 52 0.52 16.88 1.64
C MET A 52 1.69 16.76 0.65
N GLU A 53 2.92 17.08 1.05
CA GLU A 53 4.10 16.93 0.20
C GLU A 53 4.39 15.45 -0.05
N ALA A 54 4.45 14.65 1.02
CA ALA A 54 4.58 13.20 0.90
C ALA A 54 3.40 12.58 0.11
N GLY A 55 2.19 13.11 0.29
CA GLY A 55 1.01 12.68 -0.49
C GLY A 55 1.13 12.96 -1.98
N ARG A 56 1.69 14.11 -2.37
CA ARG A 56 1.94 14.45 -3.79
C ARG A 56 3.01 13.56 -4.42
N GLU A 57 4.06 13.23 -3.68
CA GLU A 57 5.07 12.30 -4.19
C GLU A 57 4.48 10.91 -4.41
N VAL A 58 3.55 10.50 -3.56
CA VAL A 58 2.77 9.28 -3.75
C VAL A 58 1.88 9.38 -4.99
N GLU A 59 1.11 10.46 -5.17
CA GLU A 59 0.23 10.67 -6.33
C GLU A 59 0.98 10.57 -7.67
N LYS A 60 2.21 11.13 -7.77
CA LYS A 60 3.05 11.04 -8.97
C LYS A 60 3.57 9.63 -9.27
N ALA A 61 3.57 8.76 -8.29
CA ALA A 61 4.13 7.40 -8.38
C ALA A 61 3.06 6.33 -8.71
N ILE A 62 1.79 6.73 -8.85
CA ILE A 62 0.64 5.87 -9.21
C ILE A 62 0.33 6.04 -10.69
#